data_AF-A0A261ANT3-F1
#
_entry.id   AF-A0A261ANT3-F1
#
_cell.length_a   1.000
_cell.length_b   1.000
_cell.length_c   1.000
_cell.angle_alpha   90.00
_cell.angle_beta   90.00
_cell.angle_gamma   90.00
#
_symmetry.space_group_name_H-M   'P 1'
#
loop_
_entity.id
_entity.type
_entity.pdbx_description
1 polymer ?
#
loop_
_entity_poly.entity_id
_entity_poly.type
_entity_poly.pdbx_seq_one_letter_code
_entity_poly.pdbx_strand_id
1 'polypeptide(L)'
;MSVLEQLKAASVVVADTGDFNAIREFQPTDATTNPSLILAASEMEQYAALIDEAVTYAKEHAKGHQEIVQAAMDRLFVVFGKEILKTIPGRVSTEVDARLPLDSQASIDRALGLIAQYEKEGISRDRILIKLASTESKLQSSSNLNMEFIAT
;
A
#
# COMPACT_ATOMS: atom_id res chain seq x y z
N MET A 1 17.61 12.06 -25.14
CA MET A 1 16.62 11.34 -24.32
C MET A 1 17.26 10.11 -23.73
N SER A 2 17.10 9.88 -22.42
CA SER A 2 17.50 8.63 -21.77
C SER A 2 16.60 7.47 -22.21
N VAL A 3 17.02 6.23 -21.92
CA VAL A 3 16.17 5.03 -22.16
C VAL A 3 14.87 5.12 -21.36
N LEU A 4 14.92 5.64 -20.14
CA LEU A 4 13.75 5.84 -19.30
C LEU A 4 12.76 6.83 -19.91
N GLU A 5 13.25 7.94 -20.47
CA GLU A 5 12.38 8.92 -21.14
C GLU A 5 11.69 8.35 -22.38
N GLN A 6 12.37 7.48 -23.13
CA GLN A 6 11.76 6.76 -24.25
C GLN A 6 10.71 5.76 -23.77
N LEU A 7 10.97 5.05 -22.67
CA LEU A 7 10.00 4.13 -22.06
C LEU A 7 8.74 4.84 -21.58
N LYS A 8 8.87 6.01 -20.93
CA LYS A 8 7.72 6.83 -20.49
C LYS A 8 6.82 7.27 -21.64
N ALA A 9 7.34 7.40 -22.86
CA ALA A 9 6.54 7.73 -24.04
C ALA A 9 5.74 6.54 -24.59
N ALA A 10 6.14 5.30 -24.26
CA ALA A 10 5.54 4.08 -24.79
C ALA A 10 4.82 3.23 -23.72
N SER A 11 5.02 3.51 -22.43
CA SER A 11 4.50 2.71 -21.32
C SER A 11 4.33 3.55 -20.05
N VAL A 12 3.40 3.12 -19.19
CA VAL A 12 3.26 3.67 -17.85
C VAL A 12 4.39 3.13 -16.98
N VAL A 13 5.27 4.02 -16.51
CA VAL A 13 6.37 3.64 -15.61
C VAL A 13 5.87 3.66 -14.18
N VAL A 14 6.13 2.57 -13.46
CA VAL A 14 5.75 2.35 -12.07
C VAL A 14 7.02 2.08 -11.27
N ALA A 15 7.18 2.74 -10.12
CA ALA A 15 8.30 2.45 -9.22
C ALA A 15 7.92 1.38 -8.19
N ASP A 16 8.73 0.33 -8.07
CA ASP A 16 8.52 -0.76 -7.10
C ASP A 16 9.43 -0.57 -5.89
N THR A 17 9.05 0.33 -4.98
CA THR A 17 9.84 0.71 -3.81
C THR A 17 9.02 1.42 -2.75
N GLY A 18 9.44 1.30 -1.49
CA GLY A 18 8.98 2.16 -0.38
C GLY A 18 9.84 3.42 -0.18
N ASP A 19 10.93 3.58 -0.94
CA ASP A 19 11.86 4.70 -0.81
C ASP A 19 11.40 5.94 -1.58
N PHE A 20 11.02 6.98 -0.85
CA PHE A 20 10.54 8.24 -1.42
C PHE A 20 11.60 8.98 -2.22
N ASN A 21 12.89 8.79 -1.94
CA ASN A 21 13.96 9.46 -2.67
C ASN A 21 14.03 8.96 -4.10
N ALA A 22 14.01 7.63 -4.29
CA ALA A 22 13.93 7.02 -5.61
C ALA A 22 12.65 7.46 -6.37
N ILE A 23 11.51 7.54 -5.69
CA ILE A 23 10.26 8.00 -6.30
C ILE A 23 10.36 9.46 -6.78
N ARG A 24 10.97 10.35 -5.99
CA ARG A 24 11.20 11.76 -6.38
C ARG A 24 12.20 11.87 -7.53
N GLU A 25 13.24 11.05 -7.53
CA GLU A 25 14.27 11.05 -8.58
C GLU A 25 13.68 10.62 -9.93
N PHE A 26 12.97 9.49 -9.95
CA PHE A 26 12.50 8.89 -11.20
C PHE A 26 11.14 9.38 -11.67
N GLN A 27 10.36 10.06 -10.82
CA GLN A 27 9.04 10.63 -11.14
C GLN A 27 8.15 9.64 -11.91
N PRO A 28 7.83 8.47 -11.32
CA PRO A 28 6.96 7.48 -11.94
C PRO A 28 5.50 7.96 -11.96
N THR A 29 4.65 7.30 -12.74
CA THR A 29 3.20 7.58 -12.74
C THR A 29 2.54 6.96 -11.51
N ASP A 30 2.77 5.66 -11.29
CA ASP A 30 2.26 4.88 -10.17
C ASP A 30 3.45 4.40 -9.30
N ALA A 31 3.17 3.91 -8.10
CA ALA A 31 4.15 3.22 -7.27
C ALA A 31 3.55 1.96 -6.65
N THR A 32 4.38 0.94 -6.44
CA THR A 32 3.99 -0.30 -5.79
C THR A 32 4.83 -0.53 -4.56
N THR A 33 4.16 -0.87 -3.45
CA THR A 33 4.81 -1.44 -2.28
C THR A 33 4.37 -2.89 -2.10
N ASN A 34 5.04 -3.56 -1.17
CA ASN A 34 4.72 -4.88 -0.62
C ASN A 34 5.35 -4.96 0.78
N PRO A 35 5.08 -6.01 1.59
CA PRO A 35 5.61 -6.08 2.94
C PRO A 35 7.13 -6.03 3.03
N SER A 36 7.86 -6.63 2.09
CA SER A 36 9.32 -6.60 2.06
C SER A 36 9.88 -5.21 1.76
N LEU A 37 9.24 -4.46 0.86
CA LEU A 37 9.64 -3.09 0.52
C LEU A 37 9.36 -2.12 1.67
N ILE A 38 8.24 -2.27 2.37
CA ILE A 38 7.95 -1.49 3.58
C ILE A 38 8.92 -1.82 4.70
N LEU A 39 9.25 -3.10 4.89
CA LEU A 39 10.26 -3.51 5.87
C LEU A 39 11.61 -2.84 5.57
N ALA A 40 12.13 -2.96 4.35
CA ALA A 40 13.39 -2.36 3.96
C ALA A 40 13.39 -0.84 4.11
N ALA A 41 12.28 -0.17 3.78
CA ALA A 41 12.15 1.27 3.97
C ALA A 41 12.06 1.64 5.47
N SER A 42 11.35 0.87 6.28
CA SER A 42 11.22 1.14 7.73
C SER A 42 12.55 1.05 8.49
N GLU A 43 13.54 0.33 7.96
CA GLU A 43 14.90 0.28 8.53
C GLU A 43 15.71 1.56 8.25
N MET A 44 15.25 2.44 7.35
CA MET A 44 15.93 3.69 7.04
C MET A 44 15.62 4.76 8.09
N GLU A 45 16.65 5.33 8.70
CA GLU A 45 16.52 6.33 9.79
C GLU A 45 15.64 7.52 9.41
N GLN A 46 15.70 7.97 8.16
CA GLN A 46 14.88 9.06 7.62
C GLN A 46 13.36 8.79 7.67
N TYR A 47 12.94 7.53 7.82
CA TYR A 47 11.52 7.13 7.87
C TYR A 47 11.06 6.71 9.28
N ALA A 48 11.92 6.84 10.30
CA ALA A 48 11.60 6.47 11.68
C ALA A 48 10.33 7.16 12.22
N ALA A 49 10.12 8.43 11.86
CA ALA A 49 8.94 9.20 12.28
C ALA A 49 7.61 8.58 11.79
N LEU A 50 7.61 7.88 10.65
CA LEU A 50 6.42 7.19 10.15
C LEU A 50 6.07 5.96 11.00
N ILE A 51 7.09 5.30 11.55
CA ILE A 51 6.91 4.16 12.46
C ILE A 51 6.34 4.67 13.78
N ASP A 52 6.88 5.76 14.31
CA ASP A 52 6.37 6.38 15.54
C ASP A 52 4.91 6.82 15.41
N GLU A 53 4.54 7.42 14.27
CA GLU A 53 3.15 7.75 13.96
C GLU A 53 2.27 6.48 13.96
N ALA A 54 2.71 5.43 13.27
CA ALA A 54 1.96 4.20 13.16
C ALA A 54 1.74 3.51 14.50
N VAL A 55 2.78 3.44 15.34
CA VAL A 55 2.72 2.89 16.70
C VAL A 55 1.82 3.74 17.60
N THR A 56 1.89 5.06 17.48
CA THR A 56 1.07 5.98 18.29
C THR A 56 -0.40 5.80 17.96
N TYR A 57 -0.76 5.86 16.67
CA TYR A 57 -2.12 5.58 16.20
C TYR A 57 -2.64 4.24 16.69
N ALA A 58 -1.83 3.17 16.60
CA ALA A 58 -2.24 1.84 17.00
C ALA A 58 -2.57 1.72 18.49
N LYS A 59 -1.79 2.38 19.36
CA LYS A 59 -2.03 2.40 20.81
C LYS A 59 -3.32 3.13 21.18
N GLU A 60 -3.77 4.07 20.36
CA GLU A 60 -5.01 4.82 20.57
C GLU A 60 -6.25 4.06 20.06
N HIS A 61 -6.09 3.21 19.04
CA HIS A 61 -7.21 2.62 18.30
C HIS A 61 -7.39 1.10 18.49
N ALA A 62 -6.46 0.42 19.17
CA ALA A 62 -6.52 -1.03 19.41
C ALA A 62 -6.24 -1.37 20.88
N LYS A 63 -6.70 -2.55 21.34
CA LYS A 63 -6.49 -3.01 22.72
C LYS A 63 -5.84 -4.39 22.76
N GLY A 64 -4.81 -4.52 23.57
CA GLY A 64 -4.06 -5.77 23.67
C GLY A 64 -2.96 -5.88 22.61
N HIS A 65 -1.94 -6.66 22.96
CA HIS A 65 -0.65 -6.60 22.26
C HIS A 65 -0.74 -6.96 20.77
N GLN A 66 -1.42 -8.04 20.42
CA GLN A 66 -1.54 -8.50 19.02
C GLN A 66 -2.35 -7.52 18.16
N GLU A 67 -3.45 -6.97 18.69
CA GLU A 67 -4.25 -5.99 17.96
C GLU A 67 -3.47 -4.69 17.72
N ILE A 68 -2.68 -4.25 18.70
CA ILE A 68 -1.82 -3.06 18.56
C ILE A 68 -0.74 -3.30 17.49
N VAL A 69 -0.08 -4.46 17.49
CA VAL A 69 0.93 -4.79 16.47
C VAL A 69 0.31 -4.78 15.07
N GLN A 70 -0.87 -5.39 14.94
CA GLN A 70 -1.57 -5.46 13.66
C GLN A 70 -2.03 -4.07 13.18
N ALA A 71 -2.61 -3.26 14.06
CA ALA A 71 -3.03 -1.90 13.75
C ALA A 71 -1.84 -0.99 13.40
N ALA A 72 -0.69 -1.18 14.05
CA ALA A 72 0.53 -0.45 13.73
C ALA A 72 1.04 -0.83 12.35
N MET A 73 1.02 -2.12 11.99
CA MET A 73 1.40 -2.56 10.64
C MET A 73 0.48 -1.98 9.58
N ASP A 74 -0.85 -2.09 9.74
CA ASP A 74 -1.80 -1.54 8.77
C ASP A 74 -1.60 -0.03 8.61
N ARG A 75 -1.45 0.69 9.73
CA ARG A 75 -1.22 2.12 9.72
C ARG A 75 0.08 2.46 9.01
N LEU A 76 1.17 1.74 9.28
CA LEU A 76 2.47 1.95 8.65
C LEU A 76 2.36 1.93 7.13
N PHE A 77 1.65 0.95 6.57
CA PHE A 77 1.42 0.83 5.14
C PHE A 77 0.66 2.05 4.58
N VAL A 78 -0.36 2.52 5.30
CA VAL A 78 -1.14 3.71 4.93
C VAL A 78 -0.30 4.99 4.97
N VAL A 79 0.52 5.20 6.02
CA VAL A 79 1.36 6.41 6.10
C VAL A 79 2.41 6.44 4.98
N PHE A 80 3.04 5.30 4.69
CA PHE A 80 3.96 5.19 3.55
C PHE A 80 3.26 5.51 2.23
N GLY A 81 2.10 4.89 1.96
CA GLY A 81 1.37 5.17 0.73
C GLY A 81 0.90 6.62 0.63
N LYS A 82 0.48 7.23 1.74
CA LYS A 82 0.15 8.67 1.82
C LYS A 82 1.34 9.54 1.41
N GLU A 83 2.54 9.28 1.93
CA GLU A 83 3.74 10.04 1.55
C GLU A 83 4.13 9.84 0.07
N ILE A 84 3.99 8.61 -0.44
CA ILE A 84 4.21 8.31 -1.86
C ILE A 84 3.25 9.12 -2.75
N LEU A 85 1.97 9.14 -2.40
CA LEU A 85 0.92 9.82 -3.18
C LEU A 85 1.06 11.35 -3.23
N LYS A 86 1.83 11.96 -2.32
CA LYS A 86 2.21 13.38 -2.42
C LYS A 86 3.15 13.65 -3.58
N THR A 87 3.88 12.63 -4.05
CA THR A 87 4.93 12.76 -5.07
C THR A 87 4.46 12.31 -6.44
N ILE A 88 3.63 11.26 -6.51
CA ILE A 88 3.17 10.68 -7.78
C ILE A 88 1.80 11.20 -8.19
N PRO A 89 1.51 11.33 -9.50
CA PRO A 89 0.20 11.74 -9.99
C PRO A 89 -0.84 10.60 -9.97
N GLY A 90 -0.38 9.35 -10.05
CA GLY A 90 -1.21 8.16 -10.16
C GLY A 90 -1.38 7.45 -8.82
N ARG A 91 -1.39 6.12 -8.85
CA ARG A 91 -1.85 5.26 -7.75
C ARG A 91 -0.70 4.67 -6.95
N VAL A 92 -0.97 4.35 -5.69
CA VAL A 92 -0.09 3.50 -4.87
C VAL A 92 -0.73 2.13 -4.66
N SER A 93 0.04 1.06 -4.84
CA SER A 93 -0.38 -0.27 -4.41
C SER A 93 0.05 -0.54 -2.98
N THR A 94 -0.89 -1.02 -2.17
CA THR A 94 -0.70 -1.41 -0.77
C THR A 94 -1.15 -2.86 -0.58
N GLU A 95 -0.35 -3.69 0.07
CA GLU A 95 -0.64 -5.12 0.20
C GLU A 95 -1.26 -5.47 1.54
N VAL A 96 -2.26 -6.36 1.52
CA VAL A 96 -2.82 -6.97 2.74
C VAL A 96 -1.83 -8.01 3.29
N ASP A 97 -1.86 -8.22 4.60
CA ASP A 97 -1.07 -9.26 5.26
C ASP A 97 -1.21 -10.62 4.56
N ALA A 98 -0.10 -11.11 4.00
CA ALA A 98 -0.03 -12.35 3.24
C ALA A 98 -0.37 -13.61 4.09
N ARG A 99 -0.41 -13.49 5.42
CA ARG A 99 -0.83 -14.57 6.33
C ARG A 99 -2.34 -14.77 6.35
N LEU A 100 -3.12 -13.76 5.96
CA LEU A 100 -4.57 -13.90 5.88
C LEU A 100 -4.94 -14.84 4.72
N PRO A 101 -5.89 -15.77 4.92
CA PRO A 101 -6.32 -16.64 3.84
C PRO A 101 -6.86 -15.83 2.66
N LEU A 102 -6.41 -16.21 1.48
CA LEU A 102 -6.86 -15.63 0.22
C LEU A 102 -8.37 -15.79 0.08
N ASP A 103 -9.06 -14.73 -0.34
CA ASP A 103 -10.52 -14.71 -0.54
C ASP A 103 -11.34 -15.08 0.71
N SER A 104 -10.78 -14.81 1.89
CA SER A 104 -11.55 -14.84 3.13
C SER A 104 -12.22 -13.48 3.37
N GLN A 105 -13.36 -13.50 4.06
CA GLN A 105 -13.98 -12.29 4.57
C GLN A 105 -12.97 -11.44 5.37
N ALA A 106 -12.05 -12.07 6.10
CA ALA A 106 -10.99 -11.36 6.83
C ALA A 106 -10.03 -10.57 5.92
N SER A 107 -9.65 -11.11 4.76
CA SER A 107 -8.82 -10.40 3.78
C SER A 107 -9.56 -9.24 3.13
N ILE A 108 -10.86 -9.42 2.83
CA ILE A 108 -11.72 -8.38 2.27
C ILE A 108 -11.94 -7.26 3.28
N ASP A 109 -12.30 -7.60 4.52
CA ASP A 109 -12.48 -6.66 5.61
C ASP A 109 -11.20 -5.87 5.87
N ARG A 110 -10.04 -6.53 5.74
CA ARG A 110 -8.74 -5.86 5.87
C ARG A 110 -8.48 -4.90 4.73
N ALA A 111 -8.72 -5.32 3.48
CA ALA A 111 -8.57 -4.46 2.30
C ALA A 111 -9.44 -3.20 2.42
N LEU A 112 -10.72 -3.37 2.80
CA LEU A 112 -11.65 -2.27 3.03
C LEU A 112 -11.21 -1.38 4.20
N GLY A 113 -10.66 -1.97 5.26
CA GLY A 113 -10.08 -1.24 6.39
C GLY A 113 -8.91 -0.34 6.00
N LEU A 114 -8.03 -0.81 5.12
CA LEU A 114 -6.92 0.00 4.57
C LEU A 114 -7.45 1.16 3.73
N ILE A 115 -8.42 0.91 2.84
CA ILE A 115 -9.08 1.96 2.06
C ILE A 115 -9.71 3.01 2.97
N ALA A 116 -10.46 2.59 3.99
CA ALA A 116 -11.08 3.51 4.94
C ALA A 116 -10.06 4.37 5.70
N GLN A 117 -8.86 3.84 5.98
CA GLN A 117 -7.78 4.62 6.57
C GLN A 117 -7.23 5.67 5.59
N TYR A 118 -7.04 5.34 4.31
CA TYR A 118 -6.69 6.34 3.30
C TYR A 118 -7.75 7.44 3.16
N GLU A 119 -9.03 7.08 3.16
CA GLU A 119 -10.12 8.04 3.06
C GLU A 119 -10.16 9.01 4.26
N LYS A 120 -9.86 8.53 5.47
CA LYS A 120 -9.72 9.40 6.66
C LYS A 120 -8.58 10.41 6.54
N GLU A 121 -7.55 10.09 5.75
CA GLU A 121 -6.46 11.00 5.42
C GLU A 121 -6.77 11.91 4.23
N GLY A 122 -8.01 11.90 3.73
CA GLY A 122 -8.45 12.70 2.58
C GLY A 122 -7.99 12.15 1.23
N ILE A 123 -7.53 10.90 1.19
CA ILE A 123 -7.09 10.24 -0.05
C ILE A 123 -8.25 9.44 -0.61
N SER A 124 -8.65 9.76 -1.84
CA SER A 124 -9.70 9.05 -2.54
C SER A 124 -9.27 7.64 -2.95
N ARG A 125 -10.19 6.68 -2.87
CA ARG A 125 -9.95 5.26 -3.15
C ARG A 125 -9.46 4.97 -4.57
N ASP A 126 -9.74 5.86 -5.54
CA ASP A 126 -9.24 5.77 -6.92
C ASP A 126 -7.71 5.91 -7.02
N ARG A 127 -7.07 6.50 -6.00
CA ARG A 127 -5.61 6.60 -5.88
C ARG A 127 -4.97 5.34 -5.27
N ILE A 128 -5.75 4.36 -4.84
CA ILE A 128 -5.28 3.18 -4.11
C ILE A 128 -5.56 1.90 -4.88
N LEU A 129 -4.58 0.98 -4.88
CA LEU A 129 -4.76 -0.41 -5.30
C LEU A 129 -4.41 -1.33 -4.14
N ILE A 130 -5.35 -2.15 -3.69
CA ILE A 130 -5.08 -3.16 -2.67
C ILE A 130 -4.59 -4.44 -3.34
N LYS A 131 -3.37 -4.87 -3.02
CA LYS A 131 -2.83 -6.15 -3.45
C LYS A 131 -3.28 -7.26 -2.50
N LEU A 132 -3.84 -8.32 -3.07
CA LEU A 132 -4.09 -9.58 -2.37
C LEU A 132 -3.21 -10.66 -3.01
N ALA A 133 -2.49 -11.45 -2.22
CA ALA A 133 -1.67 -12.53 -2.77
C ALA A 133 -2.49 -13.46 -3.70
N SER A 134 -1.89 -13.99 -4.77
CA SER A 134 -2.59 -14.80 -5.79
C SER A 134 -2.21 -16.27 -5.74
N THR A 135 -3.21 -17.15 -5.81
CA THR A 135 -3.06 -18.57 -6.17
C THR A 135 -3.86 -18.86 -7.44
N GLU A 136 -3.50 -19.93 -8.17
CA GLU A 136 -4.04 -20.29 -9.48
C GLU A 136 -5.58 -20.48 -9.54
N SER A 137 -6.30 -20.56 -8.42
CA SER A 137 -7.75 -20.79 -8.37
C SER A 137 -8.63 -19.56 -8.71
N LYS A 138 -8.05 -18.48 -9.26
CA LYS A 138 -8.50 -17.09 -9.07
C LYS A 138 -9.41 -16.43 -10.14
N LEU A 139 -9.97 -17.13 -11.14
CA LEU A 139 -10.78 -16.43 -12.16
C LEU A 139 -12.28 -16.28 -11.86
N GLN A 140 -12.83 -16.91 -10.80
CA GLN A 140 -14.30 -17.00 -10.63
C GLN A 140 -14.91 -16.21 -9.47
N SER A 141 -14.19 -15.90 -8.38
CA SER A 141 -14.78 -15.28 -7.18
C SER A 141 -14.74 -13.74 -7.13
N SER A 142 -13.95 -13.10 -7.99
CA SER A 142 -13.84 -11.63 -8.09
C SER A 142 -15.04 -10.94 -8.76
N SER A 143 -16.04 -11.70 -9.22
CA SER A 143 -17.18 -11.19 -10.00
C SER A 143 -18.35 -10.64 -9.15
N ASN A 144 -18.38 -10.88 -7.84
CA ASN A 144 -19.53 -10.52 -6.98
C ASN A 144 -19.28 -9.38 -5.97
N LEU A 145 -18.06 -8.88 -5.84
CA LEU A 145 -17.76 -7.72 -5.00
C LEU A 145 -17.36 -6.54 -5.89
N ASN A 146 -17.75 -5.32 -5.53
CA ASN A 146 -17.23 -4.07 -6.10
C ASN A 146 -15.71 -3.95 -5.83
N MET A 147 -14.92 -4.77 -6.50
CA MET A 147 -13.48 -5.02 -6.31
C MET A 147 -12.62 -4.13 -7.21
N GLU A 148 -13.14 -3.01 -7.72
CA GLU A 148 -12.44 -2.18 -8.73
C GLU A 148 -11.08 -1.62 -8.23
N PHE A 149 -10.86 -1.60 -6.92
CA PHE A 149 -9.63 -1.16 -6.27
C PHE A 149 -8.79 -2.33 -5.72
N ILE A 150 -9.17 -3.59 -5.94
CA ILE A 150 -8.40 -4.77 -5.54
C ILE A 150 -7.67 -5.33 -6.76
N ALA A 151 -6.35 -5.25 -6.73
CA ALA A 151 -5.47 -5.87 -7.71
C ALA A 151 -5.12 -7.29 -7.26
N THR A 152 -5.35 -8.27 -8.13
CA THR A 152 -4.99 -9.69 -7.90
C THR A 152 -3.61 -10.03 -8.42
#